data_AF-B1FU14-F1
#
_entry.id   AF-B1FU14-F1
#
_cell.length_a   1.000
_cell.length_b   1.000
_cell.length_c   1.000
_cell.angle_alpha   90.00
_cell.angle_beta   90.00
_cell.angle_gamma   90.00
#
_symmetry.space_group_name_H-M   'P 1'
#
loop_
_entity.id
_entity.type
_entity.pdbx_description
1 polymer ?
#
loop_
_entity_poly.entity_id
_entity_poly.type
_entity_poly.pdbx_seq_one_letter_code
_entity_poly.pdbx_strand_id
1 'polypeptide(L)'
;MSKLPLFAVGVCLFLSGQAAVAVDGARPYAVTAAAPAIPAPADDTLNAQVRRFGFEPNSDAGKVIKRWLIQIATDPAWQTVVASSSGEPGGSGSLMRRLGTALSPREREALLRVLLSAISGLKPDECSKMRGGDGPPVGANVLSAKQLDALLSVVNSAVQRTAHVEGPKESYSIAQALDADSTVEMLSQAELRKTKEIDASEMQDMPAIFEGKHSCIAALATIRAFLNAPEPARTVATWDFLSSPWHGLASTHVLQTADDYANDEFGRDKLPAELASRLPPPRTRQLGFRRLVIEGEWENRSHPEVAGRYRKTYWNLDDSGTVASFLSRADEGKQTVWGFFQTEYGFAGLRNQEVGTGIRILSPQLFPRSQFPKASESNFVPKPDSMFQMPATQPSTDDVSNYECETYGKYPASKLFRGLTGDAVDVSCRAVSRTDEPKYQVREAFLYDYNISVRLFEIDNYGLTMSRVHDVTIER
;
A
#
# COMPACT_ATOMS: atom_id res chain seq x y z
N MET A 1 2.29 2.95 -7.57
CA MET A 1 3.43 2.04 -7.83
C MET A 1 2.98 0.79 -8.58
N SER A 2 2.76 0.89 -9.90
CA SER A 2 2.88 -0.30 -10.75
C SER A 2 4.35 -0.70 -10.74
N LYS A 3 4.64 -1.84 -10.09
CA LYS A 3 5.91 -2.59 -10.03
C LYS A 3 7.17 -1.73 -10.09
N LEU A 4 8.01 -1.78 -9.05
CA LEU A 4 9.45 -1.71 -9.29
C LEU A 4 9.77 -2.84 -10.29
N PRO A 5 9.97 -2.51 -11.57
CA PRO A 5 10.17 -3.48 -12.63
C PRO A 5 11.56 -4.11 -12.54
N LEU A 6 12.41 -3.63 -11.63
CA LEU A 6 13.66 -4.27 -11.23
C LEU A 6 13.53 -5.78 -10.98
N PHE A 7 12.42 -6.22 -10.36
CA PHE A 7 12.17 -7.64 -10.13
C PHE A 7 11.55 -8.36 -11.32
N ALA A 8 10.59 -7.72 -12.00
CA ALA A 8 9.90 -8.32 -13.14
C ALA A 8 10.78 -8.33 -14.40
N VAL A 9 11.70 -7.40 -14.56
CA VAL A 9 12.63 -7.34 -15.71
C VAL A 9 13.78 -8.32 -15.45
N GLY A 10 14.34 -8.39 -14.23
CA GLY A 10 15.40 -9.34 -13.90
C GLY A 10 14.95 -10.80 -13.73
N VAL A 11 13.67 -11.08 -13.46
CA VAL A 11 13.17 -12.46 -13.29
C VAL A 11 12.13 -12.83 -14.34
N CYS A 12 11.23 -11.92 -14.76
CA CYS A 12 10.30 -12.21 -15.86
C CYS A 12 10.94 -12.10 -17.26
N LEU A 13 12.05 -11.38 -17.53
CA LEU A 13 12.78 -11.60 -18.81
C LEU A 13 13.59 -12.89 -18.79
N PHE A 14 14.03 -13.33 -17.61
CA PHE A 14 14.70 -14.60 -17.42
C PHE A 14 13.77 -15.80 -17.54
N LEU A 15 12.47 -15.60 -17.31
CA LEU A 15 11.45 -16.65 -17.37
C LEU A 15 10.43 -16.47 -18.51
N SER A 16 10.38 -15.34 -19.23
CA SER A 16 9.54 -15.18 -20.44
C SER A 16 10.23 -15.62 -21.73
N GLY A 17 11.51 -16.02 -21.66
CA GLY A 17 12.22 -16.70 -22.77
C GLY A 17 11.64 -18.07 -23.16
N GLN A 18 10.53 -18.48 -22.54
CA GLN A 18 9.82 -19.76 -22.68
C GLN A 18 9.20 -20.03 -24.07
N ALA A 19 9.23 -19.11 -25.03
CA ALA A 19 8.61 -19.36 -26.33
C ALA A 19 9.54 -20.00 -27.39
N ALA A 20 10.83 -20.22 -27.12
CA ALA A 20 11.78 -20.65 -28.17
C ALA A 20 12.69 -21.82 -27.79
N VAL A 21 12.30 -22.65 -26.82
CA VAL A 21 12.64 -24.08 -26.88
C VAL A 21 11.38 -24.80 -27.38
N ALA A 22 10.88 -24.36 -28.53
CA ALA A 22 9.94 -25.11 -29.30
C ALA A 22 10.67 -26.39 -29.73
N VAL A 23 10.37 -27.47 -29.01
CA VAL A 23 10.34 -28.80 -29.56
C VAL A 23 9.48 -28.68 -30.82
N ASP A 24 10.14 -28.60 -31.97
CA ASP A 24 9.49 -28.80 -33.26
C ASP A 24 8.93 -30.22 -33.25
N GLY A 25 7.62 -30.32 -32.98
CA GLY A 25 6.83 -31.54 -33.07
C GLY A 25 6.67 -32.33 -31.77
N ALA A 26 5.65 -32.01 -30.96
CA ALA A 26 5.05 -33.00 -30.08
C ALA A 26 3.53 -32.80 -29.96
N ARG A 27 2.79 -33.75 -30.54
CA ARG A 27 1.35 -34.00 -30.31
C ARG A 27 1.07 -34.26 -28.81
N PRO A 28 -0.19 -34.10 -28.35
CA PRO A 28 -0.54 -34.32 -26.95
C PRO A 28 -0.26 -35.78 -26.55
N TYR A 29 0.70 -36.00 -25.66
CA TYR A 29 0.99 -37.32 -25.11
C TYR A 29 0.23 -37.53 -23.80
N ALA A 30 -0.57 -38.60 -23.80
CA ALA A 30 -1.09 -39.25 -22.61
C ALA A 30 0.08 -39.80 -21.76
N VAL A 31 -0.11 -39.74 -20.44
CA VAL A 31 0.87 -40.16 -19.44
C VAL A 31 1.07 -41.68 -19.47
N THR A 32 2.28 -42.12 -19.84
CA THR A 32 2.82 -43.44 -19.45
C THR A 32 4.34 -43.39 -19.33
N ALA A 33 4.84 -43.96 -18.22
CA ALA A 33 6.17 -44.48 -17.86
C ALA A 33 7.45 -43.82 -18.44
N ALA A 34 8.31 -43.37 -17.50
CA ALA A 34 9.74 -43.05 -17.65
C ALA A 34 10.10 -42.27 -18.92
N ALA A 35 9.88 -40.95 -18.89
CA ALA A 35 10.37 -40.06 -19.93
C ALA A 35 11.89 -40.20 -20.11
N PRO A 36 12.41 -40.28 -21.36
CA PRO A 36 13.84 -40.27 -21.60
C PRO A 36 14.44 -38.95 -21.11
N ALA A 37 15.66 -39.00 -20.58
CA ALA A 37 16.39 -37.82 -20.15
C ALA A 37 16.42 -36.80 -21.29
N ILE A 38 15.91 -35.59 -21.04
CA ILE A 38 15.92 -34.50 -22.01
C ILE A 38 17.38 -34.23 -22.39
N PRO A 39 17.78 -34.37 -23.67
CA PRO A 39 19.16 -34.10 -24.06
C PRO A 39 19.47 -32.63 -23.79
N ALA A 40 20.66 -32.38 -23.22
CA ALA A 40 21.10 -31.02 -22.96
C ALA A 40 21.05 -30.18 -24.26
N PRO A 41 20.61 -28.91 -24.20
CA PRO A 41 20.51 -28.07 -25.39
C PRO A 41 21.87 -27.92 -26.10
N ALA A 42 21.84 -27.88 -27.43
CA ALA A 42 23.06 -27.74 -28.25
C ALA A 42 23.83 -26.46 -27.88
N ASP A 43 25.16 -26.52 -27.94
CA ASP A 43 26.05 -25.46 -27.43
C ASP A 43 25.79 -24.09 -28.10
N ASP A 44 25.49 -24.10 -29.40
CA ASP A 44 25.15 -22.88 -30.16
C ASP A 44 23.82 -22.26 -29.70
N THR A 45 22.83 -23.09 -29.35
CA THR A 45 21.55 -22.64 -28.82
C THR A 45 21.73 -22.02 -27.42
N LEU A 46 22.55 -22.65 -26.57
CA LEU A 46 22.92 -22.10 -25.26
C LEU A 46 23.65 -20.76 -25.40
N ASN A 47 24.66 -20.69 -26.26
CA ASN A 47 25.44 -19.48 -26.48
C ASN A 47 24.57 -18.34 -27.04
N ALA A 48 23.61 -18.65 -27.93
CA ALA A 48 22.62 -17.68 -28.41
C ALA A 48 21.70 -17.17 -27.29
N GLN A 49 21.27 -18.05 -26.38
CA GLN A 49 20.48 -17.65 -25.21
C GLN A 49 21.30 -16.80 -24.24
N VAL A 50 22.55 -17.15 -23.94
CA VAL A 50 23.43 -16.33 -23.09
C VAL A 50 23.62 -14.92 -23.66
N ARG A 51 23.77 -14.80 -25.00
CA ARG A 51 23.81 -13.50 -25.68
C ARG A 51 22.49 -12.74 -25.64
N ARG A 52 21.34 -13.42 -25.68
CA ARG A 52 20.02 -12.79 -25.46
C ARG A 52 19.89 -12.23 -24.05
N PHE A 53 20.56 -12.85 -23.07
CA PHE A 53 20.74 -12.28 -21.73
C PHE A 53 21.80 -11.18 -21.67
N GLY A 54 22.37 -10.73 -22.79
CA GLY A 54 23.35 -9.64 -22.83
C GLY A 54 24.78 -10.04 -22.46
N PHE A 55 25.02 -11.28 -22.02
CA PHE A 55 26.34 -11.73 -21.62
C PHE A 55 27.15 -12.32 -22.77
N GLU A 56 28.46 -12.11 -22.74
CA GLU A 56 29.38 -12.83 -23.61
C GLU A 56 29.48 -14.29 -23.12
N PRO A 57 29.17 -15.32 -23.95
CA PRO A 57 29.12 -16.72 -23.52
C PRO A 57 30.39 -17.24 -22.82
N ASN A 58 31.56 -16.74 -23.24
CA ASN A 58 32.84 -17.16 -22.71
C ASN A 58 33.33 -16.35 -21.49
N SER A 59 32.62 -15.27 -21.13
CA SER A 59 32.90 -14.54 -19.89
C SER A 59 32.54 -15.38 -18.66
N ASP A 60 33.08 -15.03 -17.48
CA ASP A 60 32.75 -15.75 -16.25
C ASP A 60 31.25 -15.68 -15.92
N ALA A 61 30.61 -14.53 -16.16
CA ALA A 61 29.16 -14.39 -16.02
C ALA A 61 28.38 -15.20 -17.07
N GLY A 62 28.86 -15.23 -18.33
CA GLY A 62 28.28 -16.05 -19.39
C GLY A 62 28.31 -17.54 -19.06
N LYS A 63 29.41 -18.02 -18.48
CA LYS A 63 29.53 -19.41 -17.98
C LYS A 63 28.55 -19.71 -16.85
N VAL A 64 28.30 -18.75 -15.95
CA VAL A 64 27.29 -18.88 -14.88
C VAL A 64 25.89 -19.02 -15.48
N ILE A 65 25.49 -18.14 -16.41
CA ILE A 65 24.19 -18.25 -17.10
C ILE A 65 24.08 -19.58 -17.83
N LYS A 66 25.12 -20.01 -18.55
CA LYS A 66 25.10 -21.27 -19.29
C LYS A 66 24.85 -22.46 -18.38
N ARG A 67 25.52 -22.53 -17.22
CA ARG A 67 25.27 -23.58 -16.19
C ARG A 67 23.82 -23.55 -15.70
N TRP A 68 23.28 -22.36 -15.46
CA TRP A 68 21.91 -22.22 -14.97
C TRP A 68 20.85 -22.56 -16.03
N LEU A 69 21.05 -22.22 -17.30
CA LEU A 69 20.15 -22.64 -18.39
C LEU A 69 20.10 -24.17 -18.52
N ILE A 70 21.26 -24.83 -18.40
CA ILE A 70 21.33 -26.29 -18.35
C ILE A 70 20.56 -26.82 -17.14
N GLN A 71 20.72 -26.20 -15.97
CA GLN A 71 20.00 -26.60 -14.76
C GLN A 71 18.48 -26.47 -14.93
N ILE A 72 17.95 -25.35 -15.44
CA ILE A 72 16.51 -25.19 -15.68
C ILE A 72 15.98 -26.28 -16.62
N ALA A 73 16.74 -26.59 -17.69
CA ALA A 73 16.32 -27.59 -18.66
C ALA A 73 16.30 -29.02 -18.10
N THR A 74 17.13 -29.31 -17.09
CA THR A 74 17.38 -30.69 -16.62
C THR A 74 16.81 -30.97 -15.23
N ASP A 75 16.54 -29.95 -14.41
CA ASP A 75 16.07 -30.11 -13.04
C ASP A 75 14.53 -30.27 -12.97
N PRO A 76 14.01 -31.41 -12.49
CA PRO A 76 12.57 -31.65 -12.40
C PRO A 76 11.81 -30.62 -11.55
N ALA A 77 12.47 -30.02 -10.54
CA ALA A 77 11.83 -29.00 -9.71
C ALA A 77 11.53 -27.73 -10.52
N TRP A 78 12.46 -27.32 -11.37
CA TRP A 78 12.27 -26.21 -12.30
C TRP A 78 11.15 -26.50 -13.30
N GLN A 79 11.12 -27.71 -13.87
CA GLN A 79 10.05 -28.12 -14.77
C GLN A 79 8.67 -28.08 -14.10
N THR A 80 8.59 -28.53 -12.85
CA THR A 80 7.35 -28.51 -12.05
C THR A 80 6.85 -27.09 -11.81
N VAL A 81 7.74 -26.21 -11.32
CA VAL A 81 7.40 -24.81 -11.02
C VAL A 81 7.00 -24.05 -12.28
N VAL A 82 7.73 -24.25 -13.38
CA VAL A 82 7.43 -23.63 -14.68
C VAL A 82 6.13 -24.15 -15.27
N ALA A 83 5.91 -25.47 -15.32
CA ALA A 83 4.69 -26.06 -15.88
C ALA A 83 3.43 -25.61 -15.13
N SER A 84 3.54 -25.48 -13.80
CA SER A 84 2.45 -25.04 -12.92
C SER A 84 2.05 -23.56 -13.07
N SER A 85 2.78 -22.77 -13.88
CA SER A 85 2.49 -21.37 -14.18
C SER A 85 1.60 -21.15 -15.41
N SER A 86 1.31 -22.21 -16.17
CA SER A 86 0.55 -22.18 -17.43
C SER A 86 -0.97 -22.22 -17.27
N GLY A 87 -1.50 -22.16 -16.04
CA GLY A 87 -2.93 -22.19 -15.74
C GLY A 87 -3.58 -20.80 -15.69
N GLU A 88 -4.54 -20.58 -16.60
CA GLU A 88 -5.48 -19.46 -16.75
C GLU A 88 -4.93 -18.01 -16.76
N PRO A 89 -5.14 -17.25 -17.86
CA PRO A 89 -4.95 -15.81 -17.86
C PRO A 89 -5.95 -15.18 -16.89
N GLY A 90 -5.46 -14.75 -15.72
CA GLY A 90 -6.29 -14.19 -14.64
C GLY A 90 -6.19 -14.91 -13.30
N GLY A 91 -5.54 -16.09 -13.24
CA GLY A 91 -5.27 -16.79 -11.98
C GLY A 91 -4.22 -16.06 -11.13
N SER A 92 -4.56 -15.74 -9.88
CA SER A 92 -3.83 -14.90 -8.91
C SER A 92 -2.48 -15.46 -8.38
N GLY A 93 -1.81 -16.33 -9.13
CA GLY A 93 -0.58 -17.00 -8.72
C GLY A 93 0.61 -16.68 -9.61
N SER A 94 1.06 -15.42 -9.68
CA SER A 94 2.30 -15.11 -10.40
C SER A 94 3.47 -15.95 -9.85
N LEU A 95 4.31 -16.49 -10.74
CA LEU A 95 5.50 -17.26 -10.37
C LEU A 95 6.35 -16.52 -9.33
N MET A 96 6.43 -15.19 -9.43
CA MET A 96 7.10 -14.33 -8.46
C MET A 96 6.51 -14.42 -7.05
N ARG A 97 5.19 -14.45 -6.91
CA ARG A 97 4.54 -14.62 -5.60
C ARG A 97 4.89 -15.98 -5.00
N ARG A 98 4.82 -17.06 -5.80
CA ARG A 98 5.16 -18.41 -5.35
C ARG A 98 6.61 -18.50 -4.89
N LEU A 99 7.53 -17.97 -5.69
CA LEU A 99 8.96 -17.92 -5.35
C LEU A 99 9.21 -17.05 -4.11
N GLY A 100 8.57 -15.88 -4.03
CA GLY A 100 8.63 -14.99 -2.87
C GLY A 100 8.23 -15.69 -1.58
N THR A 101 7.08 -16.35 -1.57
CA THR A 101 6.59 -17.13 -0.41
C THR A 101 7.48 -18.31 -0.03
N ALA A 102 8.33 -18.79 -0.94
CA ALA A 102 9.27 -19.88 -0.66
C ALA A 102 10.61 -19.39 -0.04
N LEU A 103 10.90 -18.08 -0.12
CA LEU A 103 12.10 -17.49 0.44
C LEU A 103 12.00 -17.37 1.97
N SER A 104 13.02 -17.88 2.65
CA SER A 104 13.22 -17.60 4.07
C SER A 104 13.63 -16.14 4.30
N PRO A 105 13.50 -15.59 5.54
CA PRO A 105 13.93 -14.23 5.84
C PRO A 105 15.37 -13.93 5.41
N ARG A 106 16.30 -14.88 5.62
CA ARG A 106 17.71 -14.72 5.21
C ARG A 106 17.89 -14.65 3.69
N GLU A 107 17.14 -15.44 2.94
CA GLU A 107 17.21 -15.45 1.48
C GLU A 107 16.57 -14.19 0.88
N ARG A 108 15.48 -13.69 1.48
CA ARG A 108 14.91 -12.38 1.14
C ARG A 108 15.94 -11.27 1.30
N GLU A 109 16.67 -11.24 2.42
CA GLU A 109 17.75 -10.27 2.61
C GLU A 109 18.89 -10.47 1.61
N ALA A 110 19.32 -11.71 1.35
CA ALA A 110 20.38 -12.00 0.39
C ALA A 110 20.01 -11.47 -1.02
N LEU A 111 18.75 -11.68 -1.42
CA LEU A 111 18.19 -11.17 -2.66
C LEU A 111 18.21 -9.65 -2.71
N LEU A 112 17.76 -8.98 -1.64
CA LEU A 112 17.82 -7.52 -1.54
C LEU A 112 19.25 -6.98 -1.61
N ARG A 113 20.25 -7.65 -1.01
CA ARG A 113 21.66 -7.26 -1.12
C ARG A 113 22.19 -7.39 -2.55
N VAL A 114 21.76 -8.40 -3.29
CA VAL A 114 22.12 -8.54 -4.72
C VAL A 114 21.51 -7.41 -5.54
N LEU A 115 20.22 -7.08 -5.33
CA LEU A 115 19.56 -5.96 -6.01
C LEU A 115 20.21 -4.62 -5.68
N LEU A 116 20.55 -4.39 -4.41
CA LEU A 116 21.26 -3.19 -3.98
C LEU A 116 22.55 -3.02 -4.77
N SER A 117 23.30 -4.10 -4.93
CA SER A 117 24.56 -4.09 -5.66
C SER A 117 24.36 -3.86 -7.15
N ALA A 118 23.32 -4.46 -7.74
CA ALA A 118 22.95 -4.28 -9.14
C ALA A 118 22.61 -2.82 -9.44
N ILE A 119 21.71 -2.22 -8.66
CA ILE A 119 21.26 -0.84 -8.85
C ILE A 119 22.42 0.14 -8.60
N SER A 120 23.31 -0.15 -7.66
CA SER A 120 24.48 0.69 -7.40
C SER A 120 25.46 0.75 -8.58
N GLY A 121 25.42 -0.22 -9.48
CA GLY A 121 26.25 -0.27 -10.68
C GLY A 121 25.64 0.46 -11.89
N LEU A 122 24.40 0.95 -11.79
CA LEU A 122 23.69 1.60 -12.90
C LEU A 122 24.02 3.08 -12.99
N LYS A 123 24.08 3.59 -14.23
CA LYS A 123 24.13 5.03 -14.51
C LYS A 123 22.74 5.66 -14.40
N PRO A 124 22.64 6.98 -14.14
CA PRO A 124 21.34 7.66 -14.03
C PRO A 124 20.41 7.47 -15.25
N ASP A 125 20.95 7.45 -16.47
CA ASP A 125 20.20 7.23 -17.72
C ASP A 125 19.76 5.78 -17.95
N GLU A 126 20.44 4.84 -17.27
CA GLU A 126 20.08 3.42 -17.22
C GLU A 126 18.94 3.18 -16.21
N CYS A 127 18.85 4.02 -15.18
CA CYS A 127 17.84 3.90 -14.12
C CYS A 127 16.40 4.16 -14.60
N SER A 128 16.21 5.18 -15.45
CA SER A 128 14.88 5.49 -16.01
C SER A 128 14.38 4.37 -16.94
N LYS A 129 15.29 3.67 -17.61
CA LYS A 129 14.99 2.55 -18.52
C LYS A 129 14.61 1.26 -17.80
N MET A 130 14.91 1.13 -16.50
CA MET A 130 14.52 -0.05 -15.72
C MET A 130 13.01 -0.27 -15.71
N ARG A 131 12.19 0.78 -15.98
CA ARG A 131 10.71 0.74 -16.04
C ARG A 131 10.04 0.28 -17.33
N GLY A 132 10.79 -0.29 -18.26
CA GLY A 132 10.21 -0.88 -19.47
C GLY A 132 9.93 0.14 -20.57
N GLY A 133 10.80 1.15 -20.69
CA GLY A 133 10.85 1.97 -21.91
C GLY A 133 11.37 1.17 -23.11
N ASP A 134 11.10 1.66 -24.32
CA ASP A 134 11.56 1.03 -25.56
C ASP A 134 13.10 0.90 -25.57
N GLY A 135 13.58 -0.34 -25.57
CA GLY A 135 15.01 -0.68 -25.61
C GLY A 135 15.33 -2.05 -25.03
N PRO A 136 16.54 -2.60 -25.28
CA PRO A 136 16.98 -3.83 -24.62
C PRO A 136 16.96 -3.62 -23.09
N PRO A 137 16.55 -4.65 -22.32
CA PRO A 137 16.47 -4.53 -20.87
C PRO A 137 17.83 -4.14 -20.31
N VAL A 138 17.85 -3.02 -19.61
CA VAL A 138 19.04 -2.52 -18.96
C VAL A 138 19.42 -3.45 -17.81
N GLY A 139 20.66 -3.90 -17.79
CA GLY A 139 21.29 -4.36 -16.55
C GLY A 139 21.67 -5.83 -16.43
N ALA A 140 21.49 -6.68 -17.44
CA ALA A 140 21.96 -8.06 -17.31
C ALA A 140 23.49 -8.12 -17.08
N ASN A 141 24.25 -7.25 -17.76
CA ASN A 141 25.71 -7.19 -17.69
C ASN A 141 26.24 -6.45 -16.44
N VAL A 142 25.36 -5.97 -15.57
CA VAL A 142 25.75 -5.15 -14.40
C VAL A 142 26.11 -6.02 -13.20
N LEU A 143 25.63 -7.27 -13.19
CA LEU A 143 26.01 -8.25 -12.18
C LEU A 143 27.37 -8.88 -12.52
N SER A 144 28.29 -8.86 -11.56
CA SER A 144 29.48 -9.72 -11.60
C SER A 144 29.09 -11.20 -11.59
N ALA A 145 29.95 -12.07 -12.09
CA ALA A 145 29.74 -13.52 -12.07
C ALA A 145 29.39 -14.04 -10.66
N LYS A 146 30.01 -13.49 -9.61
CA LYS A 146 29.75 -13.83 -8.21
C LYS A 146 28.34 -13.41 -7.76
N GLN A 147 27.89 -12.21 -8.13
CA GLN A 147 26.55 -11.72 -7.77
C GLN A 147 25.46 -12.47 -8.51
N LEU A 148 25.71 -12.79 -9.78
CA LEU A 148 24.83 -13.60 -10.59
C LEU A 148 24.70 -15.01 -10.00
N ASP A 149 25.80 -15.66 -9.66
CA ASP A 149 25.79 -16.99 -9.02
C ASP A 149 25.02 -16.96 -7.68
N ALA A 150 25.19 -15.90 -6.87
CA ALA A 150 24.42 -15.70 -5.63
C ALA A 150 22.91 -15.52 -5.88
N LEU A 151 22.53 -14.71 -6.88
CA LEU A 151 21.12 -14.53 -7.28
C LEU A 151 20.50 -15.87 -7.66
N LEU A 152 21.17 -16.60 -8.55
CA LEU A 152 20.69 -17.86 -9.08
C LEU A 152 20.60 -18.93 -8.00
N SER A 153 21.50 -18.92 -7.02
CA SER A 153 21.43 -19.80 -5.84
C SER A 153 20.20 -19.53 -4.97
N VAL A 154 19.84 -18.25 -4.75
CA VAL A 154 18.62 -17.88 -4.03
C VAL A 154 17.36 -18.32 -4.78
N VAL A 155 17.32 -18.04 -6.09
CA VAL A 155 16.19 -18.44 -6.93
C VAL A 155 16.05 -19.96 -6.98
N ASN A 156 17.16 -20.70 -7.11
CA ASN A 156 17.14 -22.16 -7.12
C ASN A 156 16.62 -22.73 -5.80
N SER A 157 17.03 -22.17 -4.66
CA SER A 157 16.51 -22.57 -3.35
C SER A 157 15.00 -22.35 -3.24
N ALA A 158 14.48 -21.23 -3.75
CA ALA A 158 13.04 -20.95 -3.78
C ALA A 158 12.27 -21.93 -4.69
N VAL A 159 12.82 -22.25 -5.87
CA VAL A 159 12.23 -23.23 -6.80
C VAL A 159 12.15 -24.61 -6.15
N GLN A 160 13.24 -25.07 -5.54
CA GLN A 160 13.28 -26.37 -4.88
C GLN A 160 12.21 -26.45 -3.77
N ARG A 161 12.09 -25.43 -2.92
CA ARG A 161 11.04 -25.40 -1.88
C ARG A 161 9.62 -25.32 -2.43
N THR A 162 9.41 -24.53 -3.49
CA THR A 162 8.11 -24.41 -4.15
C THR A 162 7.66 -25.74 -4.75
N ALA A 163 8.58 -26.45 -5.42
CA ALA A 163 8.30 -27.74 -6.05
C ALA A 163 7.92 -28.84 -5.04
N HIS A 164 8.47 -28.79 -3.82
CA HIS A 164 8.21 -29.77 -2.76
C HIS A 164 7.11 -29.33 -1.78
N VAL A 165 6.44 -28.19 -2.02
CA VAL A 165 5.42 -27.60 -1.11
C VAL A 165 5.97 -27.37 0.32
N GLU A 166 7.28 -27.12 0.43
CA GLU A 166 7.98 -26.83 1.69
C GLU A 166 8.28 -25.33 1.77
N GLY A 167 7.24 -24.50 1.89
CA GLY A 167 7.40 -23.07 2.15
C GLY A 167 7.45 -22.77 3.65
N PRO A 168 8.22 -21.77 4.11
CA PRO A 168 8.04 -21.23 5.46
C PRO A 168 6.57 -20.80 5.65
N LYS A 169 5.89 -21.32 6.68
CA LYS A 169 4.54 -20.91 7.07
C LYS A 169 4.62 -19.56 7.79
N GLU A 170 4.92 -18.52 7.03
CA GLU A 170 5.00 -17.15 7.53
C GLU A 170 3.79 -16.37 7.00
N SER A 171 3.05 -15.78 7.92
CA SER A 171 1.91 -14.91 7.63
C SER A 171 1.87 -13.80 8.65
N TYR A 172 1.65 -12.58 8.19
CA TYR A 172 1.51 -11.42 9.03
C TYR A 172 0.14 -10.79 8.83
N SER A 173 -0.41 -10.20 9.89
CA SER A 173 -1.61 -9.39 9.75
C SER A 173 -1.29 -8.13 8.94
N ILE A 174 -2.32 -7.53 8.34
CA ILE A 174 -2.16 -6.28 7.60
C ILE A 174 -1.63 -5.15 8.51
N ALA A 175 -2.05 -5.12 9.78
CA ALA A 175 -1.55 -4.15 10.75
C ALA A 175 -0.04 -4.30 11.01
N GLN A 176 0.46 -5.54 11.16
CA GLN A 176 1.89 -5.80 11.30
C GLN A 176 2.67 -5.35 10.06
N ALA A 177 2.10 -5.58 8.87
CA ALA A 177 2.71 -5.17 7.61
C ALA A 177 2.74 -3.64 7.47
N LEU A 178 1.67 -2.93 7.86
CA LEU A 178 1.62 -1.46 7.86
C LEU A 178 2.62 -0.83 8.85
N ASP A 179 2.76 -1.37 10.06
CA ASP A 179 3.75 -0.88 11.03
C ASP A 179 5.20 -1.09 10.50
N ALA A 180 5.44 -2.22 9.83
CA ALA A 180 6.73 -2.53 9.21
C ALA A 180 7.01 -1.61 8.00
N ASP A 181 5.99 -1.35 7.18
CA ASP A 181 6.04 -0.40 6.06
C ASP A 181 6.38 1.01 6.55
N SER A 182 5.72 1.50 7.62
CA SER A 182 6.06 2.79 8.23
C SER A 182 7.53 2.87 8.65
N THR A 183 8.07 1.78 9.21
CA THR A 183 9.45 1.74 9.69
C THR A 183 10.43 1.84 8.53
N VAL A 184 10.17 1.06 7.46
CA VAL A 184 10.98 1.09 6.24
C VAL A 184 10.88 2.45 5.56
N GLU A 185 9.69 3.04 5.52
CA GLU A 185 9.50 4.34 4.90
C GLU A 185 10.28 5.43 5.65
N MET A 186 10.21 5.47 6.98
CA MET A 186 11.00 6.42 7.79
C MET A 186 12.50 6.29 7.53
N LEU A 187 13.01 5.06 7.47
CA LEU A 187 14.41 4.80 7.17
C LEU A 187 14.76 5.20 5.73
N SER A 188 13.85 4.97 4.78
CA SER A 188 14.02 5.37 3.37
C SER A 188 14.08 6.88 3.24
N GLN A 189 13.19 7.62 3.89
CA GLN A 189 13.22 9.08 3.94
C GLN A 189 14.52 9.60 4.58
N ALA A 190 14.97 8.98 5.68
CA ALA A 190 16.23 9.33 6.32
C ALA A 190 17.44 9.08 5.40
N GLU A 191 17.44 8.00 4.62
CA GLU A 191 18.47 7.74 3.61
C GLU A 191 18.41 8.73 2.44
N LEU A 192 17.21 9.06 1.94
CA LEU A 192 17.04 10.04 0.87
C LEU A 192 17.53 11.43 1.28
N ARG A 193 17.25 11.87 2.51
CA ARG A 193 17.73 13.17 3.03
C ARG A 193 19.26 13.28 3.06
N LYS A 194 19.99 12.15 3.12
CA LYS A 194 21.47 12.16 3.11
C LYS A 194 22.05 12.51 1.74
N THR A 195 21.33 12.27 0.65
CA THR A 195 21.85 12.44 -0.72
C THR A 195 21.94 13.91 -1.11
N LYS A 196 21.10 14.78 -0.51
CA LYS A 196 20.96 16.21 -0.82
C LYS A 196 20.58 16.52 -2.29
N GLU A 197 20.27 15.49 -3.08
CA GLU A 197 19.87 15.61 -4.48
C GLU A 197 18.36 15.74 -4.68
N ILE A 198 17.58 15.36 -3.67
CA ILE A 198 16.12 15.40 -3.68
C ILE A 198 15.69 16.45 -2.66
N ASP A 199 14.90 17.41 -3.10
CA ASP A 199 14.43 18.47 -2.22
C ASP A 199 13.24 18.02 -1.33
N ALA A 200 12.87 18.87 -0.37
CA ALA A 200 11.79 18.56 0.56
C ALA A 200 10.41 18.47 -0.10
N SER A 201 10.19 19.22 -1.19
CA SER A 201 8.94 19.17 -1.96
C SER A 201 8.83 17.89 -2.79
N GLU A 202 9.92 17.43 -3.42
CA GLU A 202 9.97 16.17 -4.16
C GLU A 202 9.73 14.97 -3.24
N MET A 203 10.21 15.02 -1.98
CA MET A 203 9.96 13.97 -0.98
C MET A 203 8.49 13.80 -0.59
N GLN A 204 7.61 14.75 -0.88
CA GLN A 204 6.17 14.64 -0.61
C GLN A 204 5.45 13.71 -1.59
N ASP A 205 6.04 13.46 -2.76
CA ASP A 205 5.52 12.54 -3.78
C ASP A 205 6.56 11.45 -4.08
N MET A 206 6.75 10.55 -3.11
CA MET A 206 7.63 9.39 -3.25
C MET A 206 7.35 8.61 -4.55
N PRO A 207 6.10 8.33 -4.95
CA PRO A 207 5.80 7.74 -6.26
C PRO A 207 6.42 8.50 -7.44
N ALA A 208 6.32 9.83 -7.47
CA ALA A 208 6.95 10.64 -8.51
C ALA A 208 8.49 10.54 -8.50
N ILE A 209 9.13 10.48 -7.33
CA ILE A 209 10.59 10.25 -7.24
C ILE A 209 10.98 8.93 -7.90
N PHE A 210 10.20 7.88 -7.63
CA PHE A 210 10.42 6.55 -8.21
C PHE A 210 10.15 6.48 -9.72
N GLU A 211 9.43 7.46 -10.29
CA GLU A 211 9.11 7.59 -11.71
C GLU A 211 10.01 8.60 -12.44
N GLY A 212 10.70 9.46 -11.70
CA GLY A 212 11.55 10.52 -12.23
C GLY A 212 13.03 10.17 -12.34
N LYS A 213 13.82 11.24 -12.50
CA LYS A 213 15.30 11.20 -12.64
C LYS A 213 16.02 10.60 -11.42
N HIS A 214 15.35 10.54 -10.26
CA HIS A 214 15.91 10.07 -8.98
C HIS A 214 15.55 8.61 -8.65
N SER A 215 14.98 7.87 -9.60
CA SER A 215 14.49 6.49 -9.39
C SER A 215 15.53 5.53 -8.79
N CYS A 216 16.80 5.57 -9.23
CA CYS A 216 17.86 4.77 -8.62
C CYS A 216 18.17 5.18 -7.18
N ILE A 217 18.20 6.47 -6.90
CA ILE A 217 18.47 6.99 -5.55
C ILE A 217 17.39 6.51 -4.59
N ALA A 218 16.12 6.64 -4.99
CA ALA A 218 14.98 6.13 -4.22
C ALA A 218 15.02 4.61 -4.04
N ALA A 219 15.32 3.86 -5.10
CA ALA A 219 15.42 2.41 -5.03
C ALA A 219 16.56 1.95 -4.08
N LEU A 220 17.74 2.57 -4.17
CA LEU A 220 18.86 2.29 -3.27
C LEU A 220 18.54 2.62 -1.81
N ALA A 221 17.94 3.79 -1.56
CA ALA A 221 17.53 4.20 -0.22
C ALA A 221 16.53 3.21 0.38
N THR A 222 15.55 2.78 -0.41
CA THR A 222 14.49 1.85 0.04
C THR A 222 15.05 0.45 0.32
N ILE A 223 15.92 -0.08 -0.55
CA ILE A 223 16.54 -1.38 -0.29
C ILE A 223 17.44 -1.34 0.94
N ARG A 224 18.20 -0.25 1.13
CA ARG A 224 18.97 -0.04 2.38
C ARG A 224 18.06 0.02 3.59
N ALA A 225 16.92 0.70 3.49
CA ALA A 225 15.96 0.79 4.58
C ALA A 225 15.40 -0.58 4.98
N PHE A 226 15.01 -1.43 4.01
CA PHE A 226 14.62 -2.81 4.30
C PHE A 226 15.72 -3.57 5.06
N LEU A 227 16.97 -3.50 4.58
CA LEU A 227 18.09 -4.25 5.17
C LEU A 227 18.49 -3.75 6.57
N ASN A 228 18.31 -2.45 6.82
CA ASN A 228 18.68 -1.78 8.07
C ASN A 228 17.53 -1.68 9.08
N ALA A 229 16.30 -2.05 8.71
CA ALA A 229 15.18 -2.09 9.62
C ALA A 229 15.46 -3.01 10.83
N PRO A 230 15.03 -2.65 12.05
CA PRO A 230 15.13 -3.52 13.21
C PRO A 230 14.17 -4.73 13.08
N GLU A 231 14.45 -5.81 13.81
CA GLU A 231 13.45 -6.88 13.98
C GLU A 231 12.34 -6.43 14.94
N PRO A 232 11.07 -6.85 14.72
CA PRO A 232 10.60 -7.74 13.66
C PRO A 232 10.29 -7.04 12.32
N ALA A 233 10.37 -5.71 12.26
CA ALA A 233 9.96 -4.92 11.09
C ALA A 233 10.68 -5.32 9.81
N ARG A 234 11.98 -5.64 9.86
CA ARG A 234 12.72 -6.15 8.69
C ARG A 234 12.13 -7.43 8.14
N THR A 235 11.90 -8.43 8.98
CA THR A 235 11.36 -9.72 8.54
C THR A 235 9.99 -9.53 7.90
N VAL A 236 9.11 -8.75 8.54
CA VAL A 236 7.76 -8.46 8.06
C VAL A 236 7.78 -7.66 6.76
N ALA A 237 8.56 -6.58 6.69
CA ALA A 237 8.59 -5.70 5.52
C ALA A 237 9.22 -6.39 4.29
N THR A 238 10.23 -7.23 4.48
CA THR A 238 10.79 -8.03 3.37
C THR A 238 9.82 -9.12 2.90
N TRP A 239 9.05 -9.73 3.83
CA TRP A 239 7.96 -10.63 3.46
C TRP A 239 6.89 -9.87 2.67
N ASP A 240 6.49 -8.70 3.15
CA ASP A 240 5.46 -7.87 2.52
C ASP A 240 5.85 -7.47 1.09
N PHE A 241 7.08 -6.98 0.92
CA PHE A 241 7.60 -6.54 -0.37
C PHE A 241 7.77 -7.68 -1.40
N LEU A 242 8.17 -8.87 -0.97
CA LEU A 242 8.56 -9.96 -1.90
C LEU A 242 7.54 -11.10 -2.01
N SER A 243 6.70 -11.27 -0.99
CA SER A 243 6.00 -12.53 -0.74
C SER A 243 4.51 -12.34 -0.44
N SER A 244 4.07 -11.11 -0.21
CA SER A 244 2.68 -10.85 0.19
C SER A 244 1.67 -11.31 -0.87
N PRO A 245 0.47 -11.72 -0.45
CA PRO A 245 -0.59 -12.13 -1.37
C PRO A 245 -1.17 -10.96 -2.18
N TRP A 246 -0.94 -9.72 -1.76
CA TRP A 246 -1.58 -8.52 -2.30
C TRP A 246 -0.77 -7.72 -3.32
N HIS A 247 0.35 -8.26 -3.81
CA HIS A 247 1.10 -7.68 -4.94
C HIS A 247 1.62 -6.24 -4.71
N GLY A 248 2.30 -6.00 -3.58
CA GLY A 248 2.91 -4.72 -3.25
C GLY A 248 3.11 -4.56 -1.74
N LEU A 249 3.40 -3.34 -1.31
CA LEU A 249 3.39 -2.98 0.10
C LEU A 249 1.96 -2.95 0.64
N ALA A 250 1.80 -3.27 1.92
CA ALA A 250 0.52 -3.25 2.63
C ALA A 250 -0.22 -1.91 2.48
N SER A 251 0.49 -0.78 2.55
CA SER A 251 -0.11 0.55 2.35
C SER A 251 -0.77 0.69 0.99
N THR A 252 -0.09 0.25 -0.07
CA THR A 252 -0.63 0.31 -1.44
C THR A 252 -1.82 -0.61 -1.61
N HIS A 253 -1.77 -1.82 -1.03
CA HIS A 253 -2.89 -2.74 -1.06
C HIS A 253 -4.12 -2.16 -0.40
N VAL A 254 -3.98 -1.68 0.85
CA VAL A 254 -5.07 -1.09 1.63
C VAL A 254 -5.72 0.08 0.91
N LEU A 255 -4.94 0.94 0.26
CA LEU A 255 -5.49 2.06 -0.52
C LEU A 255 -6.23 1.62 -1.78
N GLN A 256 -5.90 0.45 -2.35
CA GLN A 256 -6.60 -0.13 -3.51
C GLN A 256 -7.83 -0.94 -3.12
N THR A 257 -7.86 -1.51 -1.91
CA THR A 257 -8.96 -2.33 -1.37
C THR A 257 -9.52 -1.68 -0.10
N ALA A 258 -9.77 -0.37 -0.17
CA ALA A 258 -10.19 0.43 0.98
C ALA A 258 -11.49 -0.07 1.61
N ASP A 259 -12.47 -0.49 0.80
CA ASP A 259 -13.74 -1.07 1.26
C ASP A 259 -13.49 -2.32 2.12
N ASP A 260 -12.64 -3.24 1.66
CA ASP A 260 -12.31 -4.47 2.40
C ASP A 260 -11.59 -4.14 3.71
N TYR A 261 -10.60 -3.25 3.66
CA TYR A 261 -9.86 -2.84 4.85
C TYR A 261 -10.73 -2.10 5.88
N ALA A 262 -11.65 -1.23 5.44
CA ALA A 262 -12.58 -0.55 6.33
C ALA A 262 -13.53 -1.54 7.02
N ASN A 263 -14.04 -2.53 6.29
CA ASN A 263 -14.88 -3.58 6.86
C ASN A 263 -14.11 -4.43 7.89
N ASP A 264 -12.85 -4.76 7.58
CA ASP A 264 -12.05 -5.67 8.38
C ASP A 264 -11.40 -5.00 9.60
N GLU A 265 -11.00 -3.72 9.53
CA GLU A 265 -10.19 -3.07 10.60
C GLU A 265 -10.87 -1.88 11.29
N PHE A 266 -12.00 -1.41 10.74
CA PHE A 266 -12.77 -0.26 11.24
C PHE A 266 -14.22 -0.60 11.59
N GLY A 267 -14.55 -1.89 11.64
CA GLY A 267 -15.80 -2.40 12.20
C GLY A 267 -15.91 -2.20 13.72
N ARG A 268 -17.15 -2.29 14.23
CA ARG A 268 -17.45 -2.19 15.66
C ARG A 268 -16.71 -3.24 16.50
N ASP A 269 -16.53 -4.44 15.95
CA ASP A 269 -15.82 -5.56 16.60
C ASP A 269 -14.32 -5.29 16.80
N LYS A 270 -13.77 -4.28 16.12
CA LYS A 270 -12.38 -3.82 16.29
C LYS A 270 -12.22 -2.75 17.35
N LEU A 271 -13.32 -2.22 17.89
CA LEU A 271 -13.28 -1.31 19.02
C LEU A 271 -13.06 -2.10 20.33
N PRO A 272 -12.38 -1.52 21.33
CA PRO A 272 -12.30 -2.11 22.67
C PRO A 272 -13.69 -2.43 23.22
N ALA A 273 -13.85 -3.61 23.83
CA ALA A 273 -15.16 -4.09 24.28
C ALA A 273 -15.87 -3.11 25.23
N GLU A 274 -15.13 -2.43 26.10
CA GLU A 274 -15.70 -1.42 27.00
C GLU A 274 -16.25 -0.21 26.24
N LEU A 275 -15.61 0.22 25.14
CA LEU A 275 -16.12 1.29 24.29
C LEU A 275 -17.32 0.79 23.47
N ALA A 276 -17.20 -0.37 22.84
CA ALA A 276 -18.27 -0.97 22.05
C ALA A 276 -19.54 -1.20 22.88
N SER A 277 -19.42 -1.52 24.18
CA SER A 277 -20.59 -1.69 25.07
C SER A 277 -21.39 -0.41 25.34
N ARG A 278 -20.82 0.77 25.03
CA ARG A 278 -21.46 2.09 25.22
C ARG A 278 -22.24 2.56 24.00
N LEU A 279 -21.94 1.99 22.84
CA LEU A 279 -22.58 2.32 21.57
C LEU A 279 -23.91 1.55 21.42
N PRO A 280 -24.91 2.08 20.70
CA PRO A 280 -26.16 1.35 20.44
C PRO A 280 -25.89 -0.03 19.85
N PRO A 281 -26.66 -1.08 20.16
CA PRO A 281 -26.44 -2.40 19.57
C PRO A 281 -26.61 -2.39 18.03
N PRO A 282 -26.00 -3.34 17.31
CA PRO A 282 -26.26 -3.51 15.88
C PRO A 282 -27.75 -3.58 15.55
N ARG A 283 -28.16 -2.97 14.43
CA ARG A 283 -29.52 -2.95 13.88
C ARG A 283 -30.56 -2.21 14.72
N THR A 284 -30.12 -1.38 15.66
CA THR A 284 -31.02 -0.57 16.51
C THR A 284 -31.19 0.85 16.00
N ARG A 285 -30.32 1.31 15.09
CA ARG A 285 -30.34 2.65 14.51
C ARG A 285 -30.05 2.59 13.01
N GLN A 286 -31.11 2.48 12.22
CA GLN A 286 -31.02 2.49 10.77
C GLN A 286 -30.53 3.85 10.28
N LEU A 287 -29.42 3.86 9.56
CA LEU A 287 -28.98 5.02 8.79
C LEU A 287 -29.41 4.73 7.35
N GLY A 288 -30.09 5.66 6.69
CA GLY A 288 -30.80 5.42 5.41
C GLY A 288 -29.91 5.13 4.19
N PHE A 289 -28.74 4.53 4.39
CA PHE A 289 -27.73 4.14 3.42
C PHE A 289 -26.94 2.93 3.93
N ARG A 290 -26.44 2.11 3.02
CA ARG A 290 -25.37 1.13 3.24
C ARG A 290 -24.00 1.73 2.92
N ARG A 291 -23.92 2.48 1.81
CA ARG A 291 -22.70 3.15 1.35
C ARG A 291 -23.04 4.56 0.85
N LEU A 292 -22.26 5.56 1.26
CA LEU A 292 -22.43 6.95 0.84
C LEU A 292 -21.07 7.49 0.40
N VAL A 293 -21.00 8.08 -0.79
CA VAL A 293 -19.79 8.69 -1.32
C VAL A 293 -20.03 10.19 -1.48
N ILE A 294 -19.11 10.99 -0.94
CA ILE A 294 -19.06 12.44 -1.15
C ILE A 294 -17.80 12.75 -1.94
N GLU A 295 -17.97 13.39 -3.09
CA GLU A 295 -16.86 13.92 -3.89
C GLU A 295 -16.89 15.44 -3.88
N GLY A 296 -15.71 16.03 -3.82
CA GLY A 296 -15.58 17.48 -3.78
C GLY A 296 -14.16 17.94 -4.08
N GLU A 297 -13.93 19.22 -3.84
CA GLU A 297 -12.62 19.86 -3.96
C GLU A 297 -12.27 20.64 -2.70
N TRP A 298 -10.99 20.63 -2.35
CA TRP A 298 -10.39 21.58 -1.44
C TRP A 298 -9.83 22.76 -2.21
N GLU A 299 -10.16 23.96 -1.78
CA GLU A 299 -9.63 25.21 -2.32
C GLU A 299 -8.89 25.96 -1.22
N ASN A 300 -7.60 26.18 -1.41
CA ASN A 300 -6.82 27.10 -0.58
C ASN A 300 -6.15 28.14 -1.47
N ARG A 301 -6.54 29.41 -1.31
CA ARG A 301 -6.02 30.51 -2.15
C ARG A 301 -4.60 30.92 -1.77
N SER A 302 -4.22 30.74 -0.51
CA SER A 302 -2.89 31.08 0.00
C SER A 302 -1.87 29.99 -0.35
N HIS A 303 -2.32 28.74 -0.42
CA HIS A 303 -1.51 27.54 -0.68
C HIS A 303 -2.17 26.65 -1.73
N PRO A 304 -2.08 27.01 -3.03
CA PRO A 304 -2.72 26.26 -4.12
C PRO A 304 -2.26 24.79 -4.21
N GLU A 305 -1.08 24.45 -3.68
CA GLU A 305 -0.55 23.10 -3.61
C GLU A 305 -1.35 22.16 -2.68
N VAL A 306 -2.14 22.73 -1.76
CA VAL A 306 -3.05 21.99 -0.87
C VAL A 306 -4.42 21.78 -1.52
N ALA A 307 -4.71 22.50 -2.61
CA ALA A 307 -5.93 22.31 -3.37
C ALA A 307 -5.92 20.95 -4.08
N GLY A 308 -7.09 20.32 -4.19
CA GLY A 308 -7.20 19.01 -4.81
C GLY A 308 -8.59 18.43 -4.69
N ARG A 309 -8.88 17.46 -5.55
CA ARG A 309 -10.15 16.72 -5.44
C ARG A 309 -10.05 15.69 -4.33
N TYR A 310 -11.14 15.50 -3.60
CA TYR A 310 -11.23 14.46 -2.59
C TYR A 310 -12.46 13.59 -2.81
N ARG A 311 -12.38 12.37 -2.30
CA ARG A 311 -13.50 11.44 -2.17
C ARG A 311 -13.52 10.96 -0.72
N LYS A 312 -14.66 11.11 -0.05
CA LYS A 312 -14.91 10.49 1.25
C LYS A 312 -16.03 9.47 1.12
N THR A 313 -15.70 8.20 1.34
CA THR A 313 -16.66 7.10 1.34
C THR A 313 -17.03 6.77 2.77
N TYR A 314 -18.30 6.49 3.01
CA TYR A 314 -18.87 6.09 4.28
C TYR A 314 -19.57 4.75 4.12
N TRP A 315 -19.40 3.86 5.09
CA TRP A 315 -20.07 2.57 5.15
C TRP A 315 -20.81 2.42 6.47
N ASN A 316 -22.11 2.18 6.38
CA ASN A 316 -22.94 1.78 7.50
C ASN A 316 -22.89 0.26 7.61
N LEU A 317 -22.06 -0.24 8.51
CA LEU A 317 -21.71 -1.67 8.56
C LEU A 317 -22.74 -2.52 9.29
N ASP A 318 -23.45 -1.94 10.25
CA ASP A 318 -24.25 -2.73 11.19
C ASP A 318 -25.53 -2.05 11.68
N ASP A 319 -25.92 -0.89 11.15
CA ASP A 319 -27.10 -0.12 11.60
C ASP A 319 -27.09 0.12 13.13
N SER A 320 -25.91 0.35 13.71
CA SER A 320 -25.77 0.79 15.11
C SER A 320 -25.70 2.31 15.25
N GLY A 321 -25.63 3.04 14.14
CA GLY A 321 -25.24 4.44 14.10
C GLY A 321 -23.74 4.65 13.95
N THR A 322 -22.90 3.64 14.16
CA THR A 322 -21.47 3.73 13.87
C THR A 322 -21.23 3.64 12.36
N VAL A 323 -20.36 4.50 11.85
CA VAL A 323 -20.04 4.58 10.42
C VAL A 323 -18.54 4.45 10.24
N ALA A 324 -18.10 3.55 9.36
CA ALA A 324 -16.71 3.53 8.90
C ALA A 324 -16.55 4.54 7.75
N SER A 325 -15.43 5.23 7.66
CA SER A 325 -15.16 6.18 6.58
C SER A 325 -13.75 6.05 6.03
N PHE A 326 -13.58 6.43 4.77
CA PHE A 326 -12.30 6.52 4.09
C PHE A 326 -12.27 7.80 3.26
N LEU A 327 -11.36 8.70 3.61
CA LEU A 327 -11.06 9.91 2.86
C LEU A 327 -9.80 9.68 2.02
N SER A 328 -9.84 10.01 0.74
CA SER A 328 -8.67 9.98 -0.14
C SER A 328 -8.67 11.17 -1.10
N ARG A 329 -7.51 11.43 -1.72
CA ARG A 329 -7.48 12.26 -2.93
C ARG A 329 -8.21 11.56 -4.07
N ALA A 330 -8.85 12.34 -4.94
CA ALA A 330 -9.66 11.90 -6.07
C ALA A 330 -9.22 12.57 -7.38
N ASP A 331 -7.91 12.79 -7.53
CA ASP A 331 -7.34 13.36 -8.73
C ASP A 331 -7.48 12.38 -9.92
N GLU A 332 -8.08 12.85 -11.02
CA GLU A 332 -8.38 12.00 -12.18
C GLU A 332 -7.11 11.31 -12.73
N GLY A 333 -7.22 10.00 -12.97
CA GLY A 333 -6.16 9.19 -13.57
C GLY A 333 -4.93 8.95 -12.68
N LYS A 334 -4.91 9.48 -11.44
CA LYS A 334 -3.83 9.25 -10.48
C LYS A 334 -4.16 8.11 -9.53
N GLN A 335 -3.13 7.37 -9.15
CA GLN A 335 -3.26 6.36 -8.10
C GLN A 335 -3.49 7.04 -6.75
N THR A 336 -4.34 6.44 -5.90
CA THR A 336 -4.46 6.83 -4.49
C THR A 336 -3.19 6.48 -3.75
N VAL A 337 -2.47 7.51 -3.29
CA VAL A 337 -1.19 7.41 -2.57
C VAL A 337 -1.32 7.76 -1.09
N TRP A 338 -2.50 8.21 -0.68
CA TRP A 338 -2.84 8.61 0.68
C TRP A 338 -4.33 8.39 0.94
N GLY A 339 -4.65 8.00 2.16
CA GLY A 339 -6.00 8.08 2.66
C GLY A 339 -6.07 7.94 4.18
N PHE A 340 -7.25 8.28 4.69
CA PHE A 340 -7.53 8.38 6.12
C PHE A 340 -8.79 7.57 6.44
N PHE A 341 -8.60 6.50 7.21
CA PHE A 341 -9.66 5.60 7.65
C PHE A 341 -10.16 6.02 9.03
N GLN A 342 -11.46 5.95 9.25
CA GLN A 342 -12.06 6.24 10.55
C GLN A 342 -13.24 5.32 10.86
N THR A 343 -13.46 5.09 12.15
CA THR A 343 -14.75 4.64 12.71
C THR A 343 -15.32 5.80 13.49
N GLU A 344 -16.52 6.25 13.13
CA GLU A 344 -17.18 7.44 13.67
C GLU A 344 -18.50 7.05 14.35
N TYR A 345 -18.87 7.75 15.43
CA TYR A 345 -20.23 7.70 15.99
C TYR A 345 -20.69 9.11 16.36
N GLY A 346 -21.72 9.60 15.68
CA GLY A 346 -22.07 11.01 15.75
C GLY A 346 -20.92 11.85 15.19
N PHE A 347 -20.51 12.87 15.92
CA PHE A 347 -19.38 13.73 15.56
C PHE A 347 -18.02 13.17 16.03
N ALA A 348 -18.01 12.06 16.77
CA ALA A 348 -16.79 11.53 17.37
C ALA A 348 -16.09 10.46 16.55
N GLY A 349 -14.79 10.67 16.33
CA GLY A 349 -13.87 9.63 15.87
C GLY A 349 -13.57 8.65 17.01
N LEU A 350 -13.93 7.38 16.82
CA LEU A 350 -13.70 6.30 17.77
C LEU A 350 -12.37 5.58 17.53
N ARG A 351 -12.00 5.45 16.27
CA ARG A 351 -10.76 4.87 15.77
C ARG A 351 -10.39 5.57 14.48
N ASN A 352 -9.12 5.86 14.24
CA ASN A 352 -8.67 6.35 12.95
C ASN A 352 -7.26 5.87 12.61
N GLN A 353 -6.92 5.91 11.33
CA GLN A 353 -5.57 5.63 10.86
C GLN A 353 -5.33 6.33 9.55
N GLU A 354 -4.17 6.97 9.44
CA GLU A 354 -3.66 7.51 8.20
C GLU A 354 -2.74 6.49 7.54
N VAL A 355 -2.98 6.23 6.25
CA VAL A 355 -2.20 5.30 5.43
C VAL A 355 -1.78 6.02 4.15
N GLY A 356 -0.50 6.01 3.81
CA GLY A 356 -0.02 6.64 2.59
C GLY A 356 1.45 6.39 2.34
N THR A 357 1.90 6.71 1.14
CA THR A 357 3.31 6.72 0.77
C THR A 357 3.89 8.11 1.02
N GLY A 358 5.00 8.20 1.73
CA GLY A 358 5.62 9.48 2.10
C GLY A 358 5.08 10.05 3.41
N ILE A 359 4.15 9.34 4.07
CA ILE A 359 3.54 9.73 5.32
C ILE A 359 3.81 8.65 6.35
N ARG A 360 4.10 9.08 7.59
CA ARG A 360 4.31 8.15 8.68
C ARG A 360 3.01 7.42 8.99
N ILE A 361 2.92 6.15 8.61
CA ILE A 361 1.79 5.29 8.95
C ILE A 361 1.85 5.00 10.45
N LEU A 362 0.97 5.64 11.21
CA LEU A 362 0.84 5.38 12.63
C LEU A 362 -0.03 4.14 12.86
N SER A 363 0.23 3.44 13.96
CA SER A 363 -0.72 2.45 14.45
C SER A 363 -2.08 3.12 14.69
N PRO A 364 -3.20 2.40 14.50
CA PRO A 364 -4.53 2.98 14.62
C PRO A 364 -4.71 3.73 15.94
N GLN A 365 -5.12 4.99 15.86
CA GLN A 365 -5.43 5.79 17.03
C GLN A 365 -6.81 5.41 17.54
N LEU A 366 -7.00 5.45 18.85
CA LEU A 366 -8.23 5.07 19.52
C LEU A 366 -8.76 6.19 20.39
N PHE A 367 -10.08 6.24 20.53
CA PHE A 367 -10.72 7.10 21.51
C PHE A 367 -10.15 6.81 22.91
N PRO A 368 -9.88 7.82 23.75
CA PRO A 368 -9.19 7.57 25.01
C PRO A 368 -10.01 6.72 25.98
N ARG A 369 -9.39 5.68 26.54
CA ARG A 369 -10.04 4.78 27.51
C ARG A 369 -10.68 5.51 28.69
N SER A 370 -10.03 6.58 29.17
CA SER A 370 -10.55 7.42 30.26
C SER A 370 -11.85 8.15 29.92
N GLN A 371 -12.20 8.26 28.64
CA GLN A 371 -13.37 8.98 28.15
C GLN A 371 -14.48 8.03 27.66
N PHE A 372 -14.27 6.71 27.69
CA PHE A 372 -15.29 5.72 27.29
C PHE A 372 -16.66 5.92 27.95
N PRO A 373 -16.77 6.30 29.25
CA PRO A 373 -18.08 6.56 29.86
C PRO A 373 -18.87 7.69 29.18
N LYS A 374 -18.21 8.59 28.43
CA LYS A 374 -18.85 9.66 27.67
C LYS A 374 -19.27 9.24 26.26
N ALA A 375 -18.89 8.04 25.79
CA ALA A 375 -19.23 7.56 24.46
C ALA A 375 -20.71 7.18 24.34
N SER A 376 -21.55 8.17 24.10
CA SER A 376 -23.01 8.02 24.05
C SER A 376 -23.62 9.04 23.10
N GLU A 377 -24.82 8.75 22.63
CA GLU A 377 -25.55 9.63 21.72
C GLU A 377 -25.65 11.07 22.24
N SER A 378 -25.99 11.23 23.52
CA SER A 378 -26.21 12.56 24.12
C SER A 378 -24.97 13.46 24.12
N ASN A 379 -23.78 12.87 24.00
CA ASN A 379 -22.51 13.59 24.01
C ASN A 379 -21.91 13.72 22.61
N PHE A 380 -22.19 12.79 21.70
CA PHE A 380 -21.53 12.74 20.39
C PHE A 380 -22.42 13.20 19.24
N VAL A 381 -23.75 13.14 19.38
CA VAL A 381 -24.65 13.74 18.39
C VAL A 381 -24.83 15.22 18.74
N PRO A 382 -24.35 16.14 17.89
CA PRO A 382 -24.45 17.57 18.16
C PRO A 382 -25.90 18.00 18.32
N LYS A 383 -26.19 18.82 19.33
CA LYS A 383 -27.49 19.49 19.48
C LYS A 383 -27.38 20.89 18.92
N PRO A 384 -28.41 21.46 18.25
CA PRO A 384 -28.33 22.84 17.77
C PRO A 384 -28.07 23.82 18.91
N ASP A 385 -27.35 24.90 18.62
CA ASP A 385 -27.10 26.03 19.54
C ASP A 385 -26.50 25.61 20.89
N SER A 386 -25.54 24.68 20.85
CA SER A 386 -24.87 24.10 22.01
C SER A 386 -23.34 24.09 21.88
N MET A 387 -22.67 23.97 23.03
CA MET A 387 -21.23 23.74 23.10
C MET A 387 -20.95 22.37 23.70
N PHE A 388 -19.92 21.70 23.19
CA PHE A 388 -19.44 20.42 23.74
C PHE A 388 -17.95 20.26 23.52
N GLN A 389 -17.34 19.34 24.27
CA GLN A 389 -15.94 18.99 24.15
C GLN A 389 -15.79 17.52 23.82
N MET A 390 -14.80 17.22 22.99
CA MET A 390 -14.53 15.87 22.54
C MET A 390 -13.04 15.60 22.61
N PRO A 391 -12.59 14.49 23.22
CA PRO A 391 -11.17 14.19 23.28
C PRO A 391 -10.65 13.77 21.89
N ALA A 392 -9.40 14.09 21.60
CA ALA A 392 -8.74 13.56 20.41
C ALA A 392 -8.37 12.09 20.60
N THR A 393 -8.40 11.32 19.50
CA THR A 393 -7.89 9.95 19.47
C THR A 393 -6.40 9.92 19.83
N GLN A 394 -5.96 8.82 20.43
CA GLN A 394 -4.59 8.66 20.90
C GLN A 394 -3.92 7.43 20.25
N PRO A 395 -2.62 7.49 19.92
CA PRO A 395 -1.74 8.66 20.08
C PRO A 395 -2.11 9.79 19.10
N SER A 396 -2.09 11.04 19.55
CA SER A 396 -2.38 12.19 18.69
C SER A 396 -1.22 12.50 17.74
N THR A 397 -1.50 12.90 16.50
CA THR A 397 -0.51 13.35 15.50
C THR A 397 0.06 14.74 15.82
N ASP A 398 -0.79 15.68 16.23
CA ASP A 398 -0.41 17.11 16.34
C ASP A 398 -0.46 17.65 17.78
N ASP A 399 -0.21 16.76 18.74
CA ASP A 399 -0.36 17.04 20.19
C ASP A 399 -1.75 17.61 20.57
N VAL A 400 -2.77 17.32 19.75
CA VAL A 400 -4.16 17.67 20.03
C VAL A 400 -4.61 16.82 21.21
N SER A 401 -5.13 17.51 22.24
CA SER A 401 -5.67 16.87 23.43
C SER A 401 -7.19 16.72 23.33
N ASN A 402 -7.86 17.78 22.86
CA ASN A 402 -9.31 17.83 22.71
C ASN A 402 -9.73 18.80 21.59
N TYR A 403 -11.00 18.68 21.23
CA TYR A 403 -11.75 19.58 20.37
C TYR A 403 -12.79 20.31 21.22
N GLU A 404 -12.81 21.63 21.10
CA GLU A 404 -13.84 22.49 21.67
C GLU A 404 -14.80 22.89 20.55
N CYS A 405 -16.03 22.43 20.63
CA CYS A 405 -17.00 22.54 19.55
C CYS A 405 -18.20 23.42 19.95
N GLU A 406 -18.59 24.29 19.02
CA GLU A 406 -19.83 25.06 19.06
C GLU A 406 -20.71 24.66 17.87
N THR A 407 -22.00 24.59 18.10
CA THR A 407 -23.01 24.24 17.09
C THR A 407 -23.95 25.40 16.86
N TYR A 408 -24.46 25.50 15.65
CA TYR A 408 -25.34 26.60 15.25
C TYR A 408 -26.75 26.11 14.91
N GLY A 409 -27.60 27.04 14.49
CA GLY A 409 -28.98 26.76 14.12
C GLY A 409 -29.11 25.66 13.06
N LYS A 410 -30.20 24.90 13.20
CA LYS A 410 -30.55 23.76 12.35
C LYS A 410 -31.03 24.23 10.96
N TYR A 411 -30.67 23.50 9.90
CA TYR A 411 -31.11 23.78 8.54
C TYR A 411 -31.27 22.50 7.70
N PRO A 412 -32.00 22.53 6.56
CA PRO A 412 -32.16 21.34 5.72
C PRO A 412 -30.85 20.87 5.10
N ALA A 413 -30.52 19.58 5.20
CA ALA A 413 -29.30 19.00 4.63
C ALA A 413 -29.18 19.24 3.10
N SER A 414 -30.32 19.40 2.43
CA SER A 414 -30.39 19.74 1.00
C SER A 414 -29.72 21.07 0.63
N LYS A 415 -29.40 21.93 1.61
CA LYS A 415 -28.60 23.16 1.39
C LYS A 415 -27.13 22.86 1.12
N LEU A 416 -26.59 21.76 1.64
CA LEU A 416 -25.22 21.33 1.38
C LEU A 416 -25.13 20.66 0.01
N PHE A 417 -26.06 19.74 -0.26
CA PHE A 417 -26.19 19.11 -1.55
C PHE A 417 -27.63 18.64 -1.75
N ARG A 418 -28.20 18.90 -2.94
CA ARG A 418 -29.64 18.69 -3.21
C ARG A 418 -30.13 17.26 -2.95
N GLY A 419 -29.26 16.26 -3.10
CA GLY A 419 -29.58 14.85 -2.87
C GLY A 419 -29.65 14.40 -1.40
N LEU A 420 -29.21 15.24 -0.45
CA LEU A 420 -29.21 14.92 0.97
C LEU A 420 -30.59 15.20 1.60
N THR A 421 -31.04 14.30 2.46
CA THR A 421 -32.31 14.39 3.19
C THR A 421 -32.13 14.77 4.65
N GLY A 422 -33.25 15.15 5.28
CA GLY A 422 -33.29 15.48 6.69
C GLY A 422 -32.61 16.81 6.98
N ASP A 423 -32.07 16.90 8.19
CA ASP A 423 -31.54 18.12 8.75
C ASP A 423 -30.03 18.05 8.96
N ALA A 424 -29.43 19.23 8.99
CA ALA A 424 -28.03 19.45 9.28
C ALA A 424 -27.85 20.56 10.32
N VAL A 425 -26.69 20.53 10.96
CA VAL A 425 -26.20 21.56 11.89
C VAL A 425 -24.74 21.81 11.58
N ASP A 426 -24.35 23.08 11.54
CA ASP A 426 -22.94 23.43 11.47
C ASP A 426 -22.29 23.26 12.83
N VAL A 427 -21.13 22.61 12.85
CA VAL A 427 -20.28 22.37 14.01
C VAL A 427 -18.94 23.03 13.74
N SER A 428 -18.58 24.03 14.52
CA SER A 428 -17.26 24.67 14.49
C SER A 428 -16.45 24.17 15.67
N CYS A 429 -15.38 23.44 15.40
CA CYS A 429 -14.49 22.89 16.41
C CYS A 429 -13.10 23.53 16.33
N ARG A 430 -12.56 23.87 17.50
CA ARG A 430 -11.17 24.28 17.68
C ARG A 430 -10.38 23.12 18.27
N ALA A 431 -9.33 22.69 17.58
CA ALA A 431 -8.38 21.70 18.09
C ALA A 431 -7.41 22.40 19.06
N VAL A 432 -7.26 21.85 20.26
CA VAL A 432 -6.48 22.45 21.34
C VAL A 432 -5.40 21.47 21.82
N SER A 433 -4.20 21.97 22.07
CA SER A 433 -3.08 21.16 22.58
C SER A 433 -3.24 20.79 24.05
N ARG A 434 -2.24 20.09 24.62
CA ARG A 434 -2.14 19.90 26.08
C ARG A 434 -1.77 21.17 26.85
N THR A 435 -1.25 22.18 26.15
CA THR A 435 -0.85 23.50 26.69
C THR A 435 -1.90 24.57 26.44
N ASP A 436 -3.12 24.18 26.07
CA ASP A 436 -4.24 25.07 25.71
C ASP A 436 -3.96 25.98 24.50
N GLU A 437 -2.98 25.62 23.66
CA GLU A 437 -2.69 26.34 22.42
C GLU A 437 -3.61 25.86 21.28
N PRO A 438 -4.27 26.76 20.54
CA PRO A 438 -5.04 26.38 19.37
C PRO A 438 -4.13 25.85 18.26
N LYS A 439 -4.50 24.72 17.65
CA LYS A 439 -3.75 24.09 16.55
C LYS A 439 -4.37 24.39 15.19
N TYR A 440 -5.66 24.15 15.07
CA TYR A 440 -6.44 24.45 13.88
C TYR A 440 -7.93 24.59 14.25
N GLN A 441 -8.71 25.16 13.35
CA GLN A 441 -10.16 25.25 13.47
C GLN A 441 -10.79 24.56 12.27
N VAL A 442 -11.78 23.71 12.51
CA VAL A 442 -12.55 23.05 11.46
C VAL A 442 -14.02 23.42 11.61
N ARG A 443 -14.69 23.67 10.50
CA ARG A 443 -16.16 23.74 10.45
C ARG A 443 -16.68 22.61 9.58
N GLU A 444 -17.61 21.86 10.12
CA GLU A 444 -18.24 20.73 9.45
C GLU A 444 -19.75 20.86 9.56
N ALA A 445 -20.47 20.31 8.59
CA ALA A 445 -21.91 20.13 8.69
C ALA A 445 -22.20 18.69 9.13
N PHE A 446 -22.82 18.53 10.29
CA PHE A 446 -23.29 17.24 10.76
C PHE A 446 -24.68 16.93 10.19
N LEU A 447 -24.82 15.77 9.55
CA LEU A 447 -26.04 15.34 8.86
C LEU A 447 -26.80 14.30 9.71
N TYR A 448 -27.96 14.65 10.25
CA TYR A 448 -28.66 13.82 11.23
C TYR A 448 -29.14 12.47 10.67
N ASP A 449 -29.71 12.44 9.47
CA ASP A 449 -30.24 11.23 8.83
C ASP A 449 -29.14 10.19 8.52
N TYR A 450 -27.90 10.65 8.43
CA TYR A 450 -26.74 9.85 8.01
C TYR A 450 -25.75 9.62 9.15
N ASN A 451 -25.85 10.38 10.25
CA ASN A 451 -24.94 10.32 11.40
C ASN A 451 -23.45 10.49 11.02
N ILE A 452 -23.17 11.38 10.06
CA ILE A 452 -21.82 11.71 9.56
C ILE A 452 -21.61 13.23 9.56
N SER A 453 -20.34 13.66 9.51
CA SER A 453 -19.98 15.07 9.30
C SER A 453 -19.30 15.29 7.95
N VAL A 454 -19.60 16.43 7.32
CA VAL A 454 -18.99 16.87 6.06
C VAL A 454 -18.22 18.14 6.31
N ARG A 455 -16.90 18.11 6.10
CA ARG A 455 -16.05 19.30 6.28
C ARG A 455 -16.48 20.40 5.30
N LEU A 456 -16.62 21.62 5.81
CA LEU A 456 -16.95 22.82 5.04
C LEU A 456 -15.71 23.69 4.85
N PHE A 457 -14.93 23.88 5.91
CA PHE A 457 -13.63 24.52 5.83
C PHE A 457 -12.73 24.14 7.01
N GLU A 458 -11.45 24.43 6.84
CA GLU A 458 -10.42 24.34 7.86
C GLU A 458 -9.54 25.59 7.84
N ILE A 459 -9.13 26.04 9.03
CA ILE A 459 -8.17 27.12 9.22
C ILE A 459 -7.01 26.53 10.02
N ASP A 460 -5.86 26.44 9.38
CA ASP A 460 -4.64 25.88 9.95
C ASP A 460 -3.43 26.79 9.63
N ASN A 461 -2.21 26.24 9.74
CA ASN A 461 -0.98 26.97 9.42
C ASN A 461 -0.86 27.34 7.93
N TYR A 462 -1.63 26.70 7.05
CA TYR A 462 -1.76 27.02 5.63
C TYR A 462 -2.92 27.99 5.35
N GLY A 463 -3.57 28.54 6.39
CA GLY A 463 -4.67 29.47 6.25
C GLY A 463 -6.00 28.78 5.98
N LEU A 464 -6.90 29.45 5.24
CA LEU A 464 -8.26 28.95 4.99
C LEU A 464 -8.29 27.98 3.81
N THR A 465 -8.62 26.73 4.09
CA THR A 465 -8.95 25.69 3.10
C THR A 465 -10.46 25.48 3.09
N MET A 466 -11.12 25.83 2.00
CA MET A 466 -12.56 25.61 1.80
C MET A 466 -12.80 24.23 1.16
N SER A 467 -13.87 23.55 1.56
CA SER A 467 -14.35 22.32 0.94
C SER A 467 -15.64 22.58 0.18
N ARG A 468 -15.71 22.15 -1.08
CA ARG A 468 -16.91 22.24 -1.91
C ARG A 468 -17.34 20.86 -2.36
N VAL A 469 -18.57 20.48 -2.02
CA VAL A 469 -19.16 19.22 -2.44
C VAL A 469 -19.71 19.35 -3.86
N HIS A 470 -19.31 18.44 -4.73
CA HIS A 470 -19.72 18.40 -6.14
C HIS A 470 -20.69 17.26 -6.45
N ASP A 471 -20.51 16.10 -5.80
CA ASP A 471 -21.36 14.94 -5.98
C ASP A 471 -21.61 14.20 -4.66
N VAL A 472 -22.80 13.62 -4.56
CA VAL A 472 -23.17 12.72 -3.47
C VAL A 472 -23.89 11.51 -4.06
N THR A 473 -23.31 10.34 -3.88
CA THR A 473 -23.89 9.05 -4.27
C THR A 473 -24.31 8.26 -3.03
N ILE A 474 -25.56 7.81 -2.99
CA ILE A 474 -26.13 7.07 -1.84
C ILE A 474 -26.64 5.70 -2.32
N GLU A 475 -26.07 4.64 -1.77
CA GLU A 475 -26.54 3.26 -1.92
C GLU A 475 -27.29 2.86 -0.65
N ARG A 476 -28.50 2.31 -0.79
CA ARG A 476 -29.36 1.91 0.32
C ARG A 476 -29.30 0.42 0.61
#